data_AF-A0A2K1ISG9-F1
#
_entry.id   AF-A0A2K1ISG9-F1
#
_cell.length_a   1.000
_cell.length_b   1.000
_cell.length_c   1.000
_cell.angle_alpha   90.00
_cell.angle_beta   90.00
_cell.angle_gamma   90.00
#
_symmetry.space_group_name_H-M   'P 1'
#
loop_
_entity.id
_entity.type
_entity.pdbx_description
1 polymer ?
#
loop_
_entity_poly.entity_id
_entity_poly.type
_entity_poly.pdbx_seq_one_letter_code
_entity_poly.pdbx_strand_id
1 'polypeptide(L)'
;MYTGGGYLPPRFTQPQEADVAEEVAVSSRIVEAEGSSLPNVLITNDDGINAPGLRALVAALIEDGSCHVFVCAPDSEKSSVSHSITPRAILEVASVNIPGATAFETSGTPADCVSLAMTASIFPWTKPTLVVSGINKGSNCGYHIFYSGTVAGAREAYISGVPAISISLDWKRGKSSDDDFKSAAAVSLPLIKASLRDIQGGVYPKGFFLNVDLPASPSEHKGYKVIRQGTSRLSLKWKKVTQEKRMQMLKDSGIGLQMSQLGLAASAAGAARRANFKKQNPDVESVGANEESDKEPSPRMRFRLEGAEQELGAIEPDHDFGALQQGYVSITALGLDTHVEATTRAQVEKWVAGVAPSAL
;
A
#
# COMPACT_ATOMS: atom_id res chain seq x y z
N MET A 1 22.73 15.13 5.96
CA MET A 1 23.12 16.45 6.48
C MET A 1 21.99 17.43 6.22
N TYR A 2 21.20 17.76 7.24
CA TYR A 2 20.58 19.07 7.39
C TYR A 2 20.60 19.37 8.90
N THR A 3 21.33 20.42 9.25
CA THR A 3 21.63 20.85 10.61
C THR A 3 20.57 21.84 11.09
N GLY A 4 20.04 21.57 12.29
CA GLY A 4 19.86 22.57 13.36
C GLY A 4 18.83 23.69 13.17
N GLY A 5 17.59 23.41 13.55
CA GLY A 5 16.65 24.43 14.06
C GLY A 5 16.25 24.04 15.48
N GLY A 6 16.63 24.84 16.47
CA GLY A 6 16.37 24.57 17.89
C GLY A 6 14.86 24.56 18.18
N TYR A 7 14.33 23.38 18.51
CA TYR A 7 12.98 23.22 19.02
C TYR A 7 13.07 23.08 20.55
N LEU A 8 12.45 24.01 21.28
CA LEU A 8 12.18 23.84 22.70
C LEU A 8 11.15 22.71 22.86
N PRO A 9 11.35 21.74 23.78
CA PRO A 9 10.41 20.65 23.94
C PRO A 9 9.09 21.18 24.53
N PRO A 10 7.92 20.74 24.03
CA PRO A 10 6.67 20.96 24.75
C PRO A 10 6.71 20.22 26.08
N ARG A 11 6.12 20.81 27.12
CA ARG A 11 5.96 20.17 28.43
C ARG A 11 5.24 18.83 28.22
N PHE A 12 5.88 17.74 28.65
CA PHE A 12 5.25 16.43 28.77
C PHE A 12 4.02 16.56 29.69
N THR A 13 2.83 16.55 29.11
CA THR A 13 1.61 16.19 29.83
C THR A 13 1.67 14.69 30.11
N GLN A 14 1.43 14.29 31.35
CA GLN A 14 1.31 12.88 31.72
C GLN A 14 0.25 12.21 30.83
N PRO A 15 0.48 10.98 30.33
CA PRO A 15 -0.51 10.26 29.53
C PRO A 15 -1.82 10.12 30.31
N GLN A 16 -2.96 10.30 29.63
CA GLN A 16 -4.27 10.11 30.26
C GLN A 16 -4.47 8.62 30.57
N GLU A 17 -5.23 8.28 31.62
CA GLU A 17 -5.49 6.88 32.02
C GLU A 17 -6.01 5.99 30.87
N ALA A 18 -6.68 6.59 29.87
CA ALA A 18 -7.12 5.89 28.66
C ALA A 18 -5.96 5.46 27.75
N ASP A 19 -4.94 6.31 27.55
CA ASP A 19 -3.75 5.99 26.75
C ASP A 19 -2.95 4.86 27.41
N VAL A 20 -2.85 4.88 28.74
CA VAL A 20 -2.16 3.84 29.51
C VAL A 20 -2.93 2.52 29.46
N ALA A 21 -4.26 2.55 29.50
CA ALA A 21 -5.09 1.34 29.38
C ALA A 21 -5.01 0.72 27.98
N GLU A 22 -4.93 1.53 26.93
CA GLU A 22 -4.77 1.08 25.55
C GLU A 22 -3.38 0.51 25.30
N GLU A 23 -2.32 1.16 25.80
CA GLU A 23 -0.94 0.69 25.75
C GLU A 23 -0.74 -0.64 26.52
N VAL A 24 -1.41 -0.79 27.67
CA VAL A 24 -1.42 -2.04 28.47
C VAL A 24 -2.24 -3.14 27.79
N ALA A 25 -3.32 -2.83 27.08
CA ALA A 25 -4.11 -3.79 26.30
C ALA A 25 -3.36 -4.27 25.03
N VAL A 26 -2.57 -3.40 24.40
CA VAL A 26 -1.66 -3.75 23.30
C VAL A 26 -0.52 -4.62 23.83
N SER A 27 0.10 -4.23 24.96
CA SER A 27 1.21 -4.95 25.59
C SER A 27 0.81 -6.35 26.08
N SER A 28 -0.38 -6.52 26.67
CA SER A 28 -0.85 -7.84 27.16
C SER A 28 -1.15 -8.85 26.05
N ARG A 29 -1.32 -8.43 24.79
CA ARG A 29 -1.45 -9.33 23.62
C ARG A 29 -0.11 -9.70 22.96
N ILE A 30 0.97 -9.04 23.36
CA ILE A 30 2.33 -9.21 22.81
C ILE A 30 3.09 -10.34 23.53
N VAL A 31 2.61 -10.79 24.70
CA VAL A 31 3.35 -11.68 25.61
C VAL A 31 3.04 -13.18 25.45
N GLU A 32 3.12 -13.75 24.24
CA GLU A 32 3.15 -15.22 24.05
C GLU A 32 4.10 -15.68 22.90
N ALA A 33 5.11 -14.88 22.54
CA ALA A 33 6.04 -15.22 21.44
C ALA A 33 7.45 -15.67 21.87
N GLU A 34 7.82 -15.52 23.15
CA GLU A 34 9.15 -15.92 23.61
C GLU A 34 9.23 -17.42 23.92
N GLY A 35 9.59 -18.21 22.90
CA GLY A 35 9.85 -19.65 23.04
C GLY A 35 9.52 -20.49 21.80
N SER A 36 8.86 -19.92 20.80
CA SER A 36 8.54 -20.64 19.57
C SER A 36 9.63 -20.46 18.50
N SER A 37 10.10 -21.59 17.96
CA SER A 37 11.08 -21.64 16.86
C SER A 37 10.52 -21.23 15.49
N LEU A 38 9.23 -20.89 15.41
CA LEU A 38 8.57 -20.53 14.16
C LEU A 38 8.99 -19.12 13.70
N PRO A 39 9.24 -18.94 12.39
CA PRO A 39 9.58 -17.64 11.84
C PRO A 39 8.40 -16.66 11.92
N ASN A 40 8.69 -15.37 12.05
CA ASN A 40 7.68 -14.31 12.02
C ASN A 40 7.46 -13.85 10.58
N VAL A 41 6.22 -13.85 10.11
CA VAL A 41 5.85 -13.36 8.78
C VAL A 41 4.94 -12.15 8.92
N LEU A 42 5.33 -11.04 8.28
CA LEU A 42 4.51 -9.85 8.19
C LEU A 42 3.74 -9.84 6.85
N ILE A 43 2.42 -9.63 6.93
CA ILE A 43 1.53 -9.51 5.79
C ILE A 43 1.05 -8.07 5.65
N THR A 44 1.04 -7.56 4.43
CA THR A 44 0.46 -6.26 4.05
C THR A 44 -0.22 -6.35 2.68
N ASN A 45 -0.88 -5.29 2.23
CA ASN A 45 -1.39 -5.13 0.86
C ASN A 45 -1.71 -3.65 0.59
N ASP A 46 -2.24 -3.34 -0.59
CA ASP A 46 -2.85 -2.05 -0.95
C ASP A 46 -4.39 -2.11 -1.08
N ASP A 47 -5.02 -3.28 -1.12
CA ASP A 47 -6.48 -3.39 -1.13
C ASP A 47 -7.14 -3.12 0.24
N GLY A 48 -6.34 -3.14 1.32
CA GLY A 48 -6.75 -2.90 2.71
C GLY A 48 -6.94 -4.16 3.56
N ILE A 49 -7.04 -3.98 4.88
CA ILE A 49 -7.07 -5.06 5.89
C ILE A 49 -8.24 -6.04 5.74
N ASN A 50 -9.35 -5.59 5.14
CA ASN A 50 -10.55 -6.40 4.92
C ASN A 50 -10.62 -7.03 3.53
N ALA A 51 -9.60 -6.84 2.69
CA ALA A 51 -9.60 -7.34 1.33
C ALA A 51 -9.61 -8.88 1.27
N PRO A 52 -10.38 -9.49 0.35
CA PRO A 52 -10.48 -10.94 0.24
C PRO A 52 -9.12 -11.61 -0.02
N GLY A 53 -8.25 -10.97 -0.80
CA GLY A 53 -6.90 -11.47 -1.08
C GLY A 53 -5.98 -11.54 0.13
N LEU A 54 -5.99 -10.52 1.00
CA LEU A 54 -5.23 -10.54 2.25
C LEU A 54 -5.80 -11.57 3.22
N ARG A 55 -7.13 -11.62 3.37
CA ARG A 55 -7.80 -12.58 4.26
C ARG A 55 -7.54 -14.03 3.84
N ALA A 56 -7.55 -14.31 2.55
CA ALA A 56 -7.22 -15.64 2.02
C ALA A 56 -5.76 -16.03 2.30
N LEU A 57 -4.82 -15.12 2.10
CA LEU A 57 -3.40 -15.36 2.39
C LEU A 57 -3.14 -15.62 3.87
N VAL A 58 -3.71 -14.78 4.75
CA VAL A 58 -3.59 -14.94 6.20
C VAL A 58 -4.18 -16.27 6.66
N ALA A 59 -5.39 -16.61 6.18
CA ALA A 59 -6.03 -17.88 6.51
C ALA A 59 -5.18 -19.09 6.09
N ALA A 60 -4.62 -19.07 4.88
CA ALA A 60 -3.78 -20.15 4.37
C ALA A 60 -2.48 -20.34 5.18
N LEU A 61 -1.87 -19.23 5.65
CA LEU A 61 -0.66 -19.29 6.48
C LEU A 61 -0.95 -19.79 7.90
N ILE A 62 -2.09 -19.40 8.48
CA ILE A 62 -2.54 -19.89 9.79
C ILE A 62 -2.84 -21.39 9.72
N GLU A 63 -3.56 -21.82 8.68
CA GLU A 63 -3.89 -23.23 8.48
C GLU A 63 -2.64 -24.09 8.27
N ASP A 64 -1.64 -23.59 7.54
CA ASP A 64 -0.36 -24.27 7.35
C ASP A 64 0.46 -24.39 8.64
N GLY A 65 0.33 -23.42 9.57
CA GLY A 65 0.92 -23.49 10.91
C GLY A 65 2.44 -23.44 10.98
N SER A 66 3.12 -23.06 9.88
CA SER A 66 4.60 -23.04 9.79
C SER A 66 5.26 -21.73 10.21
N CYS A 67 4.48 -20.71 10.56
CA CYS A 67 4.99 -19.39 10.95
C CYS A 67 4.02 -18.66 11.89
N HIS A 68 4.53 -17.65 12.59
CA HIS A 68 3.68 -16.67 13.27
C HIS A 68 3.23 -15.60 12.28
N VAL A 69 1.92 -15.37 12.21
CA VAL A 69 1.34 -14.43 11.25
C VAL A 69 1.06 -13.08 11.91
N PHE A 70 1.69 -12.04 11.39
CA PHE A 70 1.49 -10.65 11.75
C PHE A 70 0.93 -9.88 10.56
N VAL A 71 0.01 -8.95 10.79
CA VAL A 71 -0.61 -8.18 9.71
C VAL A 71 -0.54 -6.69 10.03
N CYS A 72 -0.06 -5.90 9.08
CA CYS A 72 -0.15 -4.44 9.11
C CYS A 72 -0.55 -3.98 7.71
N ALA A 73 -1.77 -3.48 7.54
CA ALA A 73 -2.30 -3.11 6.23
C ALA A 73 -3.11 -1.80 6.30
N PRO A 74 -3.36 -1.14 5.16
CA PRO A 74 -4.21 0.04 5.14
C PRO A 74 -5.65 -0.25 5.61
N ASP A 75 -6.28 0.75 6.22
CA ASP A 75 -7.69 0.74 6.64
C ASP A 75 -8.69 0.69 5.45
N SER A 76 -8.22 1.10 4.28
CA SER A 76 -8.99 1.33 3.06
C SER A 76 -8.14 1.06 1.83
N GLU A 77 -8.80 0.89 0.68
CA GLU A 77 -8.10 0.68 -0.59
C GLU A 77 -7.16 1.85 -0.93
N LYS A 78 -5.88 1.54 -1.13
CA LYS A 78 -4.79 2.42 -1.55
C LYS A 78 -4.23 2.00 -2.91
N SER A 79 -5.09 1.56 -3.83
CA SER A 79 -4.71 1.18 -5.19
C SER A 79 -3.94 2.31 -5.90
N SER A 80 -2.88 1.94 -6.62
CA SER A 80 -2.05 2.86 -7.42
C SER A 80 -1.31 3.97 -6.65
N VAL A 81 -1.02 3.78 -5.36
CA VAL A 81 -0.22 4.75 -4.56
C VAL A 81 1.29 4.68 -4.82
N SER A 82 1.78 3.75 -5.65
CA SER A 82 3.21 3.53 -5.87
C SER A 82 3.94 3.33 -4.54
N HIS A 83 5.21 3.75 -4.47
CA HIS A 83 6.00 3.78 -3.24
C HIS A 83 5.87 5.12 -2.53
N SER A 84 4.65 5.54 -2.26
CA SER A 84 4.40 6.74 -1.44
C SER A 84 4.63 6.43 0.04
N ILE A 85 5.17 7.40 0.77
CA ILE A 85 5.28 7.39 2.24
C ILE A 85 4.60 8.64 2.80
N THR A 86 4.19 8.61 4.07
CA THR A 86 3.46 9.69 4.74
C THR A 86 4.37 10.45 5.73
N PRO A 87 5.14 11.47 5.29
CA PRO A 87 6.18 12.07 6.13
C PRO A 87 5.69 13.14 7.12
N ARG A 88 4.49 13.71 6.93
CA ARG A 88 4.02 14.90 7.68
C ARG A 88 2.70 14.70 8.41
N ALA A 89 1.90 13.73 8.00
CA ALA A 89 0.64 13.45 8.67
C ALA A 89 0.86 12.42 9.78
N ILE A 90 -0.01 12.46 10.79
CA ILE A 90 -0.04 11.45 11.84
C ILE A 90 -0.70 10.20 11.24
N LEU A 91 -0.06 9.05 11.42
CA LEU A 91 -0.63 7.75 11.08
C LEU A 91 -1.50 7.28 12.25
N GLU A 92 -2.75 6.96 11.95
CA GLU A 92 -3.64 6.30 12.89
C GLU A 92 -3.44 4.79 12.75
N VAL A 93 -3.40 4.09 13.89
CA VAL A 93 -3.14 2.65 13.95
C VAL A 93 -4.16 2.04 14.91
N ALA A 94 -4.87 1.01 14.47
CA ALA A 94 -5.87 0.34 15.29
C ALA A 94 -5.67 -1.17 15.24
N SER A 95 -5.86 -1.85 16.38
CA SER A 95 -5.82 -3.32 16.43
C SER A 95 -7.06 -3.91 15.76
N VAL A 96 -6.89 -4.92 14.92
CA VAL A 96 -7.97 -5.63 14.24
C VAL A 96 -7.99 -7.08 14.69
N ASN A 97 -9.17 -7.62 14.96
CA ASN A 97 -9.30 -9.04 15.28
C ASN A 97 -9.22 -9.89 14.01
N ILE A 98 -8.13 -10.64 13.86
CA ILE A 98 -7.96 -11.69 12.85
C ILE A 98 -7.61 -12.96 13.61
N PRO A 99 -8.51 -13.97 13.69
CA PRO A 99 -8.23 -15.19 14.41
C PRO A 99 -6.92 -15.82 13.95
N GLY A 100 -6.00 -16.12 14.88
CA GLY A 100 -4.70 -16.72 14.57
C GLY A 100 -3.60 -15.74 14.11
N ALA A 101 -3.85 -14.43 14.09
CA ALA A 101 -2.85 -13.42 13.73
C ALA A 101 -2.91 -12.18 14.64
N THR A 102 -1.75 -11.57 14.90
CA THR A 102 -1.68 -10.23 15.49
C THR A 102 -1.79 -9.20 14.36
N ALA A 103 -2.86 -8.42 14.34
CA ALA A 103 -3.18 -7.57 13.19
C ALA A 103 -3.48 -6.12 13.58
N PHE A 104 -2.98 -5.21 12.75
CA PHE A 104 -3.25 -3.78 12.82
C PHE A 104 -3.67 -3.24 11.45
N GLU A 105 -4.59 -2.29 11.46
CA GLU A 105 -4.89 -1.43 10.32
C GLU A 105 -4.27 -0.05 10.52
N THR A 106 -3.91 0.61 9.43
CA THR A 106 -3.35 1.97 9.48
C THR A 106 -3.98 2.89 8.43
N SER A 107 -4.01 4.19 8.71
CA SER A 107 -4.46 5.19 7.71
C SER A 107 -3.44 5.43 6.57
N GLY A 108 -2.25 4.82 6.67
CA GLY A 108 -1.12 5.00 5.77
C GLY A 108 -1.17 4.19 4.48
N THR A 109 -0.05 4.21 3.77
CA THR A 109 0.22 3.41 2.58
C THR A 109 0.79 2.02 2.94
N PRO A 110 0.91 1.08 1.99
CA PRO A 110 1.57 -0.20 2.24
C PRO A 110 3.04 -0.05 2.68
N ALA A 111 3.76 0.95 2.13
CA ALA A 111 5.12 1.26 2.57
C ALA A 111 5.12 1.77 4.02
N ASP A 112 4.19 2.67 4.39
CA ASP A 112 4.04 3.11 5.78
C ASP A 112 3.75 1.94 6.73
N CYS A 113 2.88 1.00 6.32
CA CYS A 113 2.55 -0.18 7.12
C CYS A 113 3.78 -1.05 7.43
N VAL A 114 4.62 -1.29 6.41
CA VAL A 114 5.84 -2.08 6.55
C VAL A 114 6.88 -1.31 7.36
N SER A 115 7.13 -0.04 7.05
CA SER A 115 8.07 0.78 7.80
C SER A 115 7.68 0.89 9.28
N LEU A 116 6.39 1.04 9.59
CA LEU A 116 5.87 1.08 10.96
C LEU A 116 6.10 -0.26 11.68
N ALA A 117 5.89 -1.39 11.00
CA ALA A 117 6.14 -2.69 11.58
C ALA A 117 7.61 -2.89 12.00
N MET A 118 8.55 -2.24 11.32
CA MET A 118 9.99 -2.30 11.63
C MET A 118 10.41 -1.43 12.83
N THR A 119 9.53 -0.60 13.40
CA THR A 119 9.87 0.26 14.55
C THR A 119 9.84 -0.46 15.89
N ALA A 120 9.39 -1.71 15.92
CA ALA A 120 9.11 -2.49 17.14
C ALA A 120 8.09 -1.83 18.09
N SER A 121 7.26 -0.91 17.59
CA SER A 121 6.26 -0.22 18.40
C SER A 121 4.92 -0.95 18.47
N ILE A 122 4.61 -1.77 17.47
CA ILE A 122 3.33 -2.47 17.34
C ILE A 122 3.44 -4.00 17.37
N PHE A 123 4.67 -4.55 17.27
CA PHE A 123 4.93 -5.98 17.26
C PHE A 123 6.04 -6.36 18.25
N PRO A 124 6.05 -7.60 18.79
CA PRO A 124 7.06 -8.09 19.75
C PRO A 124 8.49 -8.19 19.19
N TRP A 125 8.70 -7.89 17.91
CA TRP A 125 9.96 -8.10 17.20
C TRP A 125 10.41 -6.82 16.50
N THR A 126 11.72 -6.75 16.22
CA THR A 126 12.32 -5.62 15.48
C THR A 126 12.33 -5.85 13.97
N LYS A 127 12.41 -7.10 13.52
CA LYS A 127 12.29 -7.48 12.11
C LYS A 127 11.59 -8.84 11.96
N PRO A 128 10.70 -8.99 10.97
CA PRO A 128 10.16 -10.29 10.62
C PRO A 128 11.19 -11.08 9.80
N THR A 129 10.97 -12.38 9.67
CA THR A 129 11.78 -13.26 8.80
C THR A 129 11.50 -12.99 7.33
N LEU A 130 10.24 -12.73 6.98
CA LEU A 130 9.77 -12.50 5.62
C LEU A 130 8.61 -11.50 5.64
N VAL A 131 8.53 -10.63 4.63
CA VAL A 131 7.33 -9.84 4.34
C VAL A 131 6.64 -10.37 3.10
N VAL A 132 5.32 -10.57 3.17
CA VAL A 132 4.50 -10.92 2.00
C VAL A 132 3.47 -9.82 1.79
N SER A 133 3.51 -9.17 0.63
CA SER A 133 2.54 -8.14 0.25
C SER A 133 1.55 -8.71 -0.77
N GLY A 134 0.26 -8.73 -0.45
CA GLY A 134 -0.80 -9.25 -1.30
C GLY A 134 -1.90 -9.99 -0.53
N ILE A 135 -2.76 -10.76 -1.20
CA ILE A 135 -2.80 -10.98 -2.66
C ILE A 135 -3.57 -9.86 -3.34
N ASN A 136 -2.94 -9.15 -4.27
CA ASN A 136 -3.54 -8.02 -4.96
C ASN A 136 -4.64 -8.44 -5.93
N LYS A 137 -5.71 -7.63 -6.02
CA LYS A 137 -6.75 -7.75 -7.03
C LYS A 137 -6.34 -7.11 -8.37
N GLY A 138 -5.57 -7.86 -9.16
CA GLY A 138 -5.10 -7.45 -10.49
C GLY A 138 -3.61 -7.68 -10.63
N SER A 139 -3.16 -7.95 -11.86
CA SER A 139 -1.74 -8.20 -12.13
C SER A 139 -0.88 -6.95 -11.96
N ASN A 140 0.33 -7.13 -11.44
CA ASN A 140 1.39 -6.14 -11.35
C ASN A 140 2.55 -6.50 -12.30
N CYS A 141 2.24 -6.82 -13.55
CA CYS A 141 3.26 -7.09 -14.58
C CYS A 141 3.70 -5.81 -15.32
N GLY A 142 4.89 -5.85 -15.91
CA GLY A 142 5.42 -4.77 -16.74
C GLY A 142 5.56 -3.45 -15.98
N TYR A 143 5.03 -2.37 -16.54
CA TYR A 143 5.13 -1.03 -15.92
C TYR A 143 4.07 -0.79 -14.83
N HIS A 144 3.16 -1.73 -14.59
CA HIS A 144 2.25 -1.65 -13.43
C HIS A 144 3.02 -1.69 -12.11
N ILE A 145 4.16 -2.37 -12.10
CA ILE A 145 5.13 -2.46 -11.00
C ILE A 145 5.47 -1.07 -10.43
N PHE A 146 5.57 -0.03 -11.28
CA PHE A 146 5.92 1.32 -10.83
C PHE A 146 4.82 2.01 -10.05
N TYR A 147 3.56 1.67 -10.31
CA TYR A 147 2.40 2.29 -9.65
C TYR A 147 1.84 1.43 -8.52
N SER A 148 2.29 0.18 -8.40
CA SER A 148 1.76 -0.80 -7.47
C SER A 148 2.10 -0.48 -6.00
N GLY A 149 1.08 -0.41 -5.15
CA GLY A 149 1.23 -0.35 -3.71
C GLY A 149 1.63 -1.72 -3.14
N THR A 150 1.12 -2.81 -3.70
CA THR A 150 1.53 -4.19 -3.35
C THR A 150 3.04 -4.37 -3.51
N VAL A 151 3.58 -3.99 -4.67
CA VAL A 151 5.02 -4.07 -4.91
C VAL A 151 5.79 -3.13 -4.00
N ALA A 152 5.26 -1.94 -3.71
CA ALA A 152 5.89 -1.00 -2.79
C ALA A 152 6.01 -1.56 -1.35
N GLY A 153 5.00 -2.29 -0.86
CA GLY A 153 5.09 -2.97 0.44
C GLY A 153 6.25 -3.97 0.50
N ALA A 154 6.39 -4.82 -0.52
CA ALA A 154 7.52 -5.75 -0.62
C ALA A 154 8.87 -5.02 -0.79
N ARG A 155 8.88 -3.93 -1.57
CA ARG A 155 10.08 -3.11 -1.79
C ARG A 155 10.54 -2.40 -0.51
N GLU A 156 9.62 -1.88 0.29
CA GLU A 156 9.94 -1.23 1.57
C GLU A 156 10.57 -2.21 2.57
N ALA A 157 10.06 -3.45 2.60
CA ALA A 157 10.67 -4.51 3.39
C ALA A 157 12.10 -4.80 2.92
N TYR A 158 12.30 -4.88 1.61
CA TYR A 158 13.62 -5.08 1.02
C TYR A 158 14.59 -3.94 1.32
N ILE A 159 14.15 -2.68 1.25
CA ILE A 159 14.91 -1.49 1.67
C ILE A 159 15.32 -1.59 3.15
N SER A 160 14.42 -2.12 3.98
CA SER A 160 14.66 -2.38 5.42
C SER A 160 15.57 -3.60 5.68
N GLY A 161 16.07 -4.25 4.63
CA GLY A 161 16.95 -5.42 4.70
C GLY A 161 16.23 -6.72 5.05
N VAL A 162 14.93 -6.80 4.75
CA VAL A 162 14.09 -7.99 5.00
C VAL A 162 13.71 -8.62 3.66
N PRO A 163 13.89 -9.94 3.48
CA PRO A 163 13.39 -10.64 2.30
C PRO A 163 11.89 -10.42 2.10
N ALA A 164 11.44 -10.31 0.85
CA ALA A 164 10.05 -9.99 0.57
C ALA A 164 9.51 -10.60 -0.73
N ILE A 165 8.19 -10.80 -0.75
CA ILE A 165 7.43 -11.31 -1.90
C ILE A 165 6.19 -10.43 -2.08
N SER A 166 5.98 -9.84 -3.26
CA SER A 166 4.68 -9.31 -3.68
C SER A 166 3.92 -10.36 -4.48
N ILE A 167 2.62 -10.48 -4.21
CA ILE A 167 1.74 -11.49 -4.81
C ILE A 167 0.50 -10.82 -5.40
N SER A 168 0.24 -11.09 -6.67
CA SER A 168 -0.86 -10.50 -7.43
C SER A 168 -1.64 -11.58 -8.17
N LEU A 169 -2.97 -11.49 -8.17
CA LEU A 169 -3.83 -12.35 -8.97
C LEU A 169 -4.29 -11.59 -10.22
N ASP A 170 -4.19 -12.18 -11.41
CA ASP A 170 -4.76 -11.63 -12.65
C ASP A 170 -6.30 -11.70 -12.66
N TRP A 171 -6.90 -11.08 -11.66
CA TRP A 171 -8.33 -11.13 -11.39
C TRP A 171 -9.08 -10.42 -12.51
N LYS A 172 -10.00 -11.12 -13.17
CA LYS A 172 -10.78 -10.59 -14.29
C LYS A 172 -12.22 -10.36 -13.86
N ARG A 173 -12.69 -9.11 -14.00
CA ARG A 173 -14.10 -8.76 -13.73
C ARG A 173 -15.04 -9.64 -14.55
N GLY A 174 -16.03 -10.24 -13.88
CA GLY A 174 -17.04 -11.09 -14.51
C GLY A 174 -16.56 -12.49 -14.86
N LYS A 175 -15.31 -12.85 -14.53
CA LYS A 175 -14.77 -14.21 -14.69
C LYS A 175 -14.24 -14.77 -13.37
N SER A 176 -13.49 -13.96 -12.63
CA SER A 176 -12.93 -14.31 -11.33
C SER A 176 -13.91 -14.01 -10.20
N SER A 177 -13.77 -14.74 -9.10
CA SER A 177 -14.53 -14.65 -7.87
C SER A 177 -13.59 -14.42 -6.68
N ASP A 178 -14.14 -14.15 -5.49
CA ASP A 178 -13.32 -14.01 -4.29
C ASP A 178 -12.73 -15.35 -3.83
N ASP A 179 -13.34 -16.48 -4.22
CA ASP A 179 -12.82 -17.83 -3.93
C ASP A 179 -11.51 -18.11 -4.68
N ASP A 180 -11.25 -17.44 -5.80
CA ASP A 180 -9.98 -17.59 -6.54
C ASP A 180 -8.78 -17.10 -5.72
N PHE A 181 -8.98 -16.20 -4.74
CA PHE A 181 -7.92 -15.80 -3.82
C PHE A 181 -7.48 -16.94 -2.90
N LYS A 182 -8.36 -17.89 -2.56
CA LYS A 182 -7.99 -19.08 -1.77
C LYS A 182 -7.05 -19.98 -2.58
N SER A 183 -7.40 -20.21 -3.85
CA SER A 183 -6.54 -20.92 -4.80
C SER A 183 -5.21 -20.19 -4.99
N ALA A 184 -5.23 -18.87 -5.11
CA ALA A 184 -4.02 -18.08 -5.25
C ALA A 184 -3.10 -18.17 -4.02
N ALA A 185 -3.68 -18.16 -2.81
CA ALA A 185 -2.93 -18.34 -1.56
C ALA A 185 -2.29 -19.73 -1.52
N ALA A 186 -3.05 -20.78 -1.84
CA ALA A 186 -2.54 -22.16 -1.89
C ALA A 186 -1.39 -22.33 -2.89
N VAL A 187 -1.49 -21.75 -4.09
CA VAL A 187 -0.43 -21.78 -5.12
C VAL A 187 0.81 -20.97 -4.70
N SER A 188 0.65 -19.99 -3.80
CA SER A 188 1.76 -19.18 -3.29
C SER A 188 2.51 -19.82 -2.13
N LEU A 189 1.85 -20.69 -1.34
CA LEU A 189 2.44 -21.33 -0.15
C LEU A 189 3.78 -22.04 -0.41
N PRO A 190 3.98 -22.82 -1.49
CA PRO A 190 5.26 -23.47 -1.75
C PRO A 190 6.44 -22.48 -1.83
N LEU A 191 6.23 -21.33 -2.45
CA LEU A 191 7.26 -20.30 -2.59
C LEU A 191 7.55 -19.60 -1.26
N ILE A 192 6.50 -19.30 -0.47
CA ILE A 192 6.64 -18.71 0.87
C ILE A 192 7.41 -19.67 1.79
N LYS A 193 7.03 -20.95 1.82
CA LYS A 193 7.67 -21.97 2.66
C LYS A 193 9.12 -22.22 2.26
N ALA A 194 9.41 -22.30 0.96
CA ALA A 194 10.78 -22.41 0.48
C ALA A 194 11.62 -21.20 0.90
N SER A 195 11.05 -19.98 0.77
CA SER A 195 11.72 -18.76 1.21
C SER A 195 12.03 -18.78 2.70
N LEU A 196 11.04 -19.10 3.55
CA LEU A 196 11.25 -19.18 5.01
C LEU A 196 12.34 -20.18 5.39
N ARG A 197 12.26 -21.41 4.85
CA ARG A 197 13.25 -22.46 5.09
C ARG A 197 14.66 -21.98 4.70
N ASP A 198 14.80 -21.40 3.52
CA ASP A 198 16.12 -21.02 2.99
C ASP A 198 16.68 -19.76 3.67
N ILE A 199 15.81 -18.85 4.15
CA ILE A 199 16.20 -17.70 4.97
C ILE A 199 16.75 -18.18 6.31
N GLN A 200 16.02 -19.06 7.00
CA GLN A 200 16.46 -19.64 8.28
C GLN A 200 17.73 -20.49 8.11
N GLY A 201 17.85 -21.20 6.99
CA GLY A 201 19.05 -21.96 6.64
C GLY A 201 20.24 -21.13 6.17
N GLY A 202 20.09 -19.81 6.00
CA GLY A 202 21.15 -18.91 5.56
C GLY A 202 21.57 -19.08 4.09
N VAL A 203 20.73 -19.74 3.27
CA VAL A 203 20.99 -20.05 1.85
C VAL A 203 20.07 -19.30 0.89
N TYR A 204 19.14 -18.48 1.40
CA TYR A 204 18.29 -17.63 0.57
C TYR A 204 19.15 -16.65 -0.25
N PRO A 205 18.99 -16.62 -1.59
CA PRO A 205 19.82 -15.76 -2.41
C PRO A 205 19.48 -14.28 -2.20
N LYS A 206 20.50 -13.42 -2.34
CA LYS A 206 20.43 -11.98 -2.02
C LYS A 206 20.36 -11.14 -3.31
N GLY A 207 20.01 -9.86 -3.16
CA GLY A 207 20.03 -8.90 -4.26
C GLY A 207 18.69 -8.68 -4.95
N PHE A 208 17.60 -9.27 -4.43
CA PHE A 208 16.26 -9.09 -4.99
C PHE A 208 15.17 -9.24 -3.92
N PHE A 209 13.97 -8.79 -4.27
CA PHE A 209 12.69 -9.27 -3.75
C PHE A 209 11.87 -9.86 -4.89
N LEU A 210 10.91 -10.74 -4.59
CA LEU A 210 10.13 -11.43 -5.63
C LEU A 210 8.84 -10.69 -5.93
N ASN A 211 8.54 -10.48 -7.21
CA ASN A 211 7.18 -10.17 -7.66
C ASN A 211 6.57 -11.40 -8.35
N VAL A 212 5.42 -11.82 -7.84
CA VAL A 212 4.72 -13.04 -8.25
C VAL A 212 3.34 -12.68 -8.77
N ASP A 213 3.06 -13.05 -10.02
CA ASP A 213 1.76 -12.86 -10.65
C ASP A 213 1.14 -14.22 -10.99
N LEU A 214 -0.05 -14.48 -10.47
CA LEU A 214 -0.82 -15.70 -10.69
C LEU A 214 -1.86 -15.51 -11.80
N PRO A 215 -2.05 -16.52 -12.68
CA PRO A 215 -3.05 -16.42 -13.74
C PRO A 215 -4.46 -16.34 -13.18
N ALA A 216 -5.41 -15.88 -13.99
CA ALA A 216 -6.81 -15.69 -13.60
C ALA A 216 -7.48 -16.94 -13.01
N SER A 217 -6.98 -18.13 -13.37
CA SER A 217 -7.36 -19.43 -12.82
C SER A 217 -6.15 -20.07 -12.11
N PRO A 218 -5.86 -19.71 -10.85
CA PRO A 218 -4.63 -20.15 -10.17
C PRO A 218 -4.51 -21.67 -10.05
N SER A 219 -5.62 -22.36 -9.80
CA SER A 219 -5.67 -23.82 -9.66
C SER A 219 -5.31 -24.57 -10.94
N GLU A 220 -5.41 -23.92 -12.10
CA GLU A 220 -5.12 -24.50 -13.42
C GLU A 220 -3.77 -24.04 -13.98
N HIS A 221 -2.90 -23.48 -13.13
CA HIS A 221 -1.61 -22.96 -13.58
C HIS A 221 -0.73 -24.06 -14.20
N LYS A 222 0.05 -23.69 -15.22
CA LYS A 222 0.96 -24.60 -15.95
C LYS A 222 2.32 -24.80 -15.26
N GLY A 223 2.46 -24.36 -14.01
CA GLY A 223 3.72 -24.31 -13.27
C GLY A 223 4.20 -22.88 -12.99
N TYR A 224 5.46 -22.77 -12.54
CA TYR A 224 6.12 -21.52 -12.18
C TYR A 224 7.21 -21.20 -13.21
N LYS A 225 7.32 -19.93 -13.60
CA LYS A 225 8.31 -19.48 -14.59
C LYS A 225 9.05 -18.24 -14.08
N VAL A 226 10.37 -18.38 -13.91
CA VAL A 226 11.25 -17.24 -13.65
C VAL A 226 11.42 -16.46 -14.95
N ILE A 227 11.22 -15.14 -14.88
CA ILE A 227 11.01 -14.31 -16.06
C ILE A 227 11.54 -12.90 -15.84
N ARG A 228 11.70 -12.15 -16.94
CA ARG A 228 12.07 -10.72 -16.89
C ARG A 228 10.84 -9.83 -16.89
N GLN A 229 10.95 -8.67 -16.27
CA GLN A 229 9.93 -7.62 -16.33
C GLN A 229 9.72 -7.19 -17.79
N GLY A 230 8.47 -7.19 -18.24
CA GLY A 230 8.10 -6.69 -19.55
C GLY A 230 7.82 -5.18 -19.57
N THR A 231 7.17 -4.72 -20.64
CA THR A 231 6.77 -3.30 -20.80
C THR A 231 5.25 -3.11 -20.82
N SER A 232 4.50 -4.15 -20.46
CA SER A 232 3.03 -4.13 -20.42
C SER A 232 2.53 -2.98 -19.55
N ARG A 233 1.53 -2.24 -20.04
CA ARG A 233 0.87 -1.16 -19.31
C ARG A 233 -0.55 -0.90 -19.82
N LEU A 234 -1.43 -0.52 -18.91
CA LEU A 234 -2.72 0.05 -19.31
C LEU A 234 -2.55 1.41 -20.02
N SER A 235 -3.32 1.59 -21.08
CA SER A 235 -3.50 2.92 -21.67
C SER A 235 -4.34 3.79 -20.73
N LEU A 236 -3.72 4.77 -20.11
CA LEU A 236 -4.40 5.74 -19.25
C LEU A 236 -4.91 6.93 -20.07
N LYS A 237 -6.18 7.32 -19.86
CA LYS A 237 -6.80 8.49 -20.51
C LYS A 237 -7.52 9.37 -19.50
N TRP A 238 -7.30 10.68 -19.59
CA TRP A 238 -8.04 11.67 -18.81
C TRP A 238 -9.36 12.00 -19.50
N LYS A 239 -10.49 11.78 -18.81
CA LYS A 239 -11.82 12.19 -19.27
C LYS A 239 -12.34 13.36 -18.47
N LYS A 240 -12.85 14.38 -19.15
CA LYS A 240 -13.52 15.52 -18.50
C LYS A 240 -14.82 15.05 -17.83
N VAL A 241 -15.00 15.40 -16.56
CA VAL A 241 -16.17 15.03 -15.76
C VAL A 241 -17.09 16.24 -15.60
N THR A 242 -18.37 16.08 -15.95
CA THR A 242 -19.41 17.09 -15.72
C THR A 242 -19.85 17.08 -14.25
N GLN A 243 -20.48 18.17 -13.81
CA GLN A 243 -20.98 18.26 -12.42
C GLN A 243 -22.02 17.18 -12.10
N GLU A 244 -22.92 16.87 -13.03
CA GLU A 244 -23.92 15.80 -12.89
C GLU A 244 -23.27 14.42 -12.72
N LYS A 245 -22.31 14.07 -13.60
CA LYS A 245 -21.59 12.79 -13.50
C LYS A 245 -20.80 12.69 -12.21
N ARG A 246 -20.23 13.81 -11.72
CA ARG A 246 -19.56 13.85 -10.41
C ARG A 246 -20.54 13.57 -9.27
N MET A 247 -21.72 14.18 -9.28
CA MET A 247 -22.74 13.94 -8.25
C MET A 247 -23.23 12.49 -8.26
N GLN A 248 -23.38 11.90 -9.45
CA GLN A 248 -23.71 10.49 -9.57
C GLN A 248 -22.59 9.60 -9.01
N MET A 249 -21.34 9.85 -9.39
CA MET A 249 -20.19 9.09 -8.87
C MET A 249 -20.04 9.18 -7.35
N LEU A 250 -20.25 10.36 -6.75
CA LEU A 250 -20.20 10.53 -5.29
C LEU A 250 -21.29 9.72 -4.58
N LYS A 251 -22.46 9.57 -5.21
CA LYS A 251 -23.54 8.70 -4.70
C LYS A 251 -23.15 7.22 -4.82
N ASP A 252 -22.62 6.82 -5.97
CA ASP A 252 -22.21 5.44 -6.23
C ASP A 252 -21.02 4.99 -5.36
N SER A 253 -20.17 5.93 -4.93
CA SER A 253 -19.01 5.68 -4.06
C SER A 253 -19.36 5.62 -2.57
N GLY A 254 -20.63 5.79 -2.17
CA GLY A 254 -21.05 5.85 -0.76
C GLY A 254 -20.68 7.16 -0.02
N ILE A 255 -19.80 7.99 -0.59
CA ILE A 255 -19.32 9.27 -0.04
C ILE A 255 -20.46 10.31 0.07
N GLY A 256 -21.54 10.16 -0.71
CA GLY A 256 -22.72 11.04 -0.63
C GLY A 256 -23.33 11.12 0.78
N LEU A 257 -23.35 10.01 1.53
CA LEU A 257 -23.80 9.98 2.92
C LEU A 257 -22.82 10.70 3.86
N GLN A 258 -21.51 10.49 3.67
CA GLN A 258 -20.45 11.10 4.47
C GLN A 258 -20.37 12.63 4.29
N MET A 259 -20.55 13.13 3.07
CA MET A 259 -20.66 14.57 2.80
C MET A 259 -21.97 15.18 3.30
N SER A 260 -23.09 14.44 3.30
CA SER A 260 -24.33 14.92 3.90
C SER A 260 -24.19 15.10 5.43
N GLN A 261 -23.49 14.19 6.10
CA GLN A 261 -23.19 14.27 7.53
C GLN A 261 -22.22 15.40 7.85
N LEU A 262 -21.17 15.61 7.03
CA LEU A 262 -20.26 16.76 7.16
C LEU A 262 -20.96 18.10 6.90
N GLY A 263 -21.90 18.16 5.94
CA GLY A 263 -22.71 19.35 5.68
C GLY A 263 -23.68 19.68 6.82
N LEU A 264 -24.28 18.65 7.43
CA LEU A 264 -25.11 18.79 8.64
C LEU A 264 -24.28 19.23 9.85
N ALA A 265 -23.10 18.65 10.06
CA ALA A 265 -22.19 19.02 11.14
C ALA A 265 -21.64 20.46 10.98
N ALA A 266 -21.30 20.87 9.76
CA ALA A 266 -20.87 22.24 9.46
C ALA A 266 -22.02 23.26 9.66
N SER A 267 -23.25 22.89 9.30
CA SER A 267 -24.45 23.71 9.52
C SER A 267 -24.83 23.80 11.00
N ALA A 268 -24.73 22.70 11.75
CA ALA A 268 -24.94 22.67 13.20
C ALA A 268 -23.86 23.48 13.96
N ALA A 269 -22.59 23.37 13.55
CA ALA A 269 -21.50 24.17 14.13
C ALA A 269 -21.63 25.67 13.81
N GLY A 270 -22.17 26.02 12.63
CA GLY A 270 -22.50 27.39 12.25
C GLY A 270 -23.73 27.96 12.96
N ALA A 271 -24.71 27.12 13.30
CA ALA A 271 -25.88 27.49 14.09
C ALA A 271 -25.52 27.66 15.59
N ALA A 272 -24.70 26.77 16.13
CA ALA A 272 -24.22 26.82 17.52
C ALA A 272 -23.34 28.06 17.78
N ARG A 273 -22.46 28.43 16.83
CA ARG A 273 -21.68 29.68 16.92
C ARG A 273 -22.55 30.94 16.95
N ARG A 274 -23.63 30.97 16.15
CA ARG A 274 -24.59 32.08 16.13
C ARG A 274 -25.45 32.15 17.41
N ALA A 275 -25.79 31.01 18.00
CA ALA A 275 -26.54 30.96 19.25
C ALA A 275 -25.69 31.37 20.47
N ASN A 276 -24.41 31.01 20.51
CA ASN A 276 -23.49 31.43 21.59
C ASN A 276 -23.09 32.91 21.48
N PHE A 277 -22.93 33.46 20.28
CA PHE A 277 -22.62 34.88 20.11
C PHE A 277 -23.76 35.80 20.57
N LYS A 278 -25.03 35.40 20.38
CA LYS A 278 -26.19 36.20 20.83
C LYS A 278 -26.43 36.20 22.35
N LYS A 279 -25.76 35.34 23.12
CA LYS A 279 -25.91 35.25 24.58
C LYS A 279 -24.85 36.00 25.39
N GLN A 280 -23.77 36.49 24.77
CA GLN A 280 -22.63 37.05 25.52
C GLN A 280 -22.26 38.53 25.26
N ASN A 281 -22.94 39.28 24.39
CA ASN A 281 -22.81 40.75 24.36
C ASN A 281 -23.90 41.37 23.49
N PRO A 282 -24.78 42.26 24.01
CA PRO A 282 -25.76 42.93 23.17
C PRO A 282 -25.22 44.13 22.41
N ASP A 283 -24.09 44.73 22.79
CA ASP A 283 -23.64 46.00 22.21
C ASP A 283 -22.13 46.04 21.95
N VAL A 284 -21.72 45.75 20.71
CA VAL A 284 -20.50 46.34 20.11
C VAL A 284 -20.71 46.44 18.60
N GLU A 285 -21.05 47.64 18.12
CA GLU A 285 -20.72 48.03 16.75
C GLU A 285 -19.19 48.12 16.65
N SER A 286 -18.59 47.25 15.84
CA SER A 286 -17.22 47.47 15.37
C SER A 286 -17.18 47.25 13.87
N VAL A 287 -16.98 48.36 13.18
CA VAL A 287 -16.63 48.53 11.78
C VAL A 287 -15.35 47.74 11.50
N GLY A 288 -15.54 46.64 10.78
CA GLY A 288 -14.48 45.83 10.19
C GLY A 288 -15.06 45.21 8.94
N ALA A 289 -15.10 45.99 7.86
CA ALA A 289 -15.43 45.49 6.54
C ALA A 289 -14.33 44.48 6.16
N ASN A 290 -14.59 43.20 6.41
CA ASN A 290 -13.94 42.14 5.65
C ASN A 290 -14.49 42.28 4.22
N GLU A 291 -13.73 42.94 3.37
CA GLU A 291 -13.76 42.67 1.94
C GLU A 291 -13.31 41.20 1.74
N GLU A 292 -14.22 40.25 2.00
CA GLU A 292 -14.17 38.99 1.29
C GLU A 292 -14.31 39.37 -0.18
N SER A 293 -13.19 39.32 -0.90
CA SER A 293 -13.21 39.47 -2.35
C SER A 293 -14.17 38.41 -2.89
N ASP A 294 -15.36 38.84 -3.33
CA ASP A 294 -16.31 38.11 -4.17
C ASP A 294 -15.64 37.84 -5.53
N LYS A 295 -14.55 37.07 -5.52
CA LYS A 295 -14.05 36.47 -6.75
C LYS A 295 -15.02 35.36 -7.09
N GLU A 296 -15.88 35.60 -8.08
CA GLU A 296 -16.64 34.53 -8.72
C GLU A 296 -15.69 33.34 -8.93
N PRO A 297 -16.05 32.13 -8.46
CA PRO A 297 -15.16 31.00 -8.52
C PRO A 297 -14.81 30.74 -9.98
N SER A 298 -13.53 30.87 -10.32
CA SER A 298 -13.05 30.66 -11.69
C SER A 298 -13.52 29.30 -12.22
N PRO A 299 -13.94 29.21 -13.49
CA PRO A 299 -14.53 27.99 -14.04
C PRO A 299 -13.55 26.82 -13.88
N ARG A 300 -13.92 25.84 -13.04
CA ARG A 300 -13.07 24.68 -12.74
C ARG A 300 -13.39 23.52 -13.68
N MET A 301 -12.41 23.13 -14.48
CA MET A 301 -12.45 21.86 -15.22
C MET A 301 -12.09 20.71 -14.27
N ARG A 302 -12.79 19.58 -14.40
CA ARG A 302 -12.54 18.37 -13.60
C ARG A 302 -12.28 17.21 -14.55
N PHE A 303 -11.34 16.37 -14.20
CA PHE A 303 -10.96 15.21 -15.00
C PHE A 303 -10.87 13.98 -14.10
N ARG A 304 -11.15 12.81 -14.68
CA ARG A 304 -10.95 11.50 -14.07
C ARG A 304 -10.03 10.69 -14.96
N LEU A 305 -9.10 9.98 -14.34
CA LEU A 305 -8.27 9.00 -15.03
C LEU A 305 -9.08 7.72 -15.21
N GLU A 306 -9.09 7.20 -16.43
CA GLU A 306 -9.70 5.91 -16.76
C GLU A 306 -8.68 5.05 -17.49
N GLY A 307 -8.54 3.80 -17.07
CA GLY A 307 -7.77 2.79 -17.80
C GLY A 307 -8.60 2.24 -18.96
N ALA A 308 -8.00 2.13 -20.14
CA ALA A 308 -8.59 1.33 -21.22
C ALA A 308 -8.44 -0.16 -20.91
N GLU A 309 -9.33 -1.00 -21.42
CA GLU A 309 -9.24 -2.48 -21.26
C GLU A 309 -8.04 -3.09 -22.01
N GLN A 310 -7.43 -2.32 -22.93
CA GLN A 310 -6.31 -2.78 -23.74
C GLN A 310 -4.96 -2.53 -23.06
N GLU A 311 -4.22 -3.61 -22.85
CA GLU A 311 -2.80 -3.60 -22.51
C GLU A 311 -1.95 -3.13 -23.70
N LEU A 312 -1.05 -2.19 -23.45
CA LEU A 312 -0.06 -1.68 -24.38
C LEU A 312 1.31 -2.27 -24.04
N GLY A 313 2.15 -2.47 -25.04
CA GLY A 313 3.51 -3.01 -24.88
C GLY A 313 3.69 -4.33 -25.62
N ALA A 314 4.93 -4.81 -25.68
CA ALA A 314 5.21 -6.11 -26.27
C ALA A 314 4.79 -7.22 -25.29
N ILE A 315 3.93 -8.13 -25.74
CA ILE A 315 3.56 -9.34 -24.99
C ILE A 315 4.48 -10.46 -25.47
N GLU A 316 5.68 -10.53 -24.92
CA GLU A 316 6.64 -11.58 -25.25
C GLU A 316 6.46 -12.79 -24.32
N PRO A 317 6.47 -14.04 -24.83
CA PRO A 317 6.37 -15.26 -24.01
C PRO A 317 7.38 -15.37 -22.86
N ASP A 318 8.48 -14.65 -22.95
CA ASP A 318 9.56 -14.62 -21.98
C ASP A 318 9.55 -13.35 -21.11
N HIS A 319 8.43 -12.60 -21.08
CA HIS A 319 8.15 -11.54 -20.12
C HIS A 319 7.05 -11.95 -19.15
N ASP A 320 7.00 -11.28 -18.01
CA ASP A 320 5.99 -11.46 -16.96
C ASP A 320 4.55 -11.55 -17.49
N PHE A 321 4.06 -10.52 -18.18
CA PHE A 321 2.69 -10.50 -18.67
C PHE A 321 2.43 -11.58 -19.73
N GLY A 322 3.39 -11.87 -20.59
CA GLY A 322 3.24 -12.92 -21.61
C GLY A 322 3.18 -14.32 -21.02
N ALA A 323 4.01 -14.61 -20.00
CA ALA A 323 3.95 -15.88 -19.26
C ALA A 323 2.62 -16.03 -18.51
N LEU A 324 2.15 -14.94 -17.89
CA LEU A 324 0.87 -14.87 -17.20
C LEU A 324 -0.30 -15.19 -18.15
N GLN A 325 -0.35 -14.57 -19.33
CA GLN A 325 -1.38 -14.85 -20.35
C GLN A 325 -1.31 -16.28 -20.90
N GLN A 326 -0.16 -16.95 -20.79
CA GLN A 326 -0.02 -18.37 -21.16
C GLN A 326 -0.47 -19.32 -20.04
N GLY A 327 -0.85 -18.81 -18.87
CA GLY A 327 -1.30 -19.60 -17.73
C GLY A 327 -0.19 -20.06 -16.79
N TYR A 328 1.00 -19.46 -16.85
CA TYR A 328 2.07 -19.72 -15.88
C TYR A 328 1.97 -18.75 -14.70
N VAL A 329 2.42 -19.19 -13.52
CA VAL A 329 2.77 -18.26 -12.43
C VAL A 329 4.07 -17.57 -12.83
N SER A 330 4.02 -16.27 -12.99
CA SER A 330 5.18 -15.44 -13.34
C SER A 330 5.95 -15.07 -12.07
N ILE A 331 7.27 -15.28 -12.07
CA ILE A 331 8.17 -14.90 -10.98
C ILE A 331 9.24 -13.96 -11.55
N THR A 332 9.18 -12.70 -11.14
CA THR A 332 10.16 -11.67 -11.52
C THR A 332 10.98 -11.28 -10.30
N ALA A 333 12.30 -11.45 -10.37
CA ALA A 333 13.21 -10.93 -9.35
C ALA A 333 13.43 -9.42 -9.59
N LEU A 334 13.10 -8.60 -8.60
CA LEU A 334 13.22 -7.14 -8.66
C LEU A 334 14.30 -6.64 -7.69
N GLY A 335 15.14 -5.72 -8.15
CA GLY A 335 16.13 -5.02 -7.33
C GLY A 335 15.77 -3.55 -7.11
N LEU A 336 16.61 -2.83 -6.35
CA LEU A 336 16.54 -1.37 -6.24
C LEU A 336 17.27 -0.69 -7.40
N ASP A 337 18.36 -1.29 -7.85
CA ASP A 337 19.13 -0.82 -9.01
C ASP A 337 18.48 -1.30 -10.30
N THR A 338 18.29 -0.40 -11.26
CA THR A 338 17.78 -0.79 -12.58
C THR A 338 18.91 -1.42 -13.39
N HIS A 339 18.70 -2.61 -13.96
CA HIS A 339 19.67 -3.28 -14.84
C HIS A 339 20.12 -2.46 -16.07
N VAL A 340 19.48 -1.32 -16.33
CA VAL A 340 19.80 -0.40 -17.43
C VAL A 340 21.01 0.49 -17.11
N GLU A 341 21.51 0.50 -15.87
CA GLU A 341 22.49 1.48 -15.40
C GLU A 341 23.79 1.50 -16.22
N ALA A 342 24.34 0.34 -16.59
CA ALA A 342 25.60 0.29 -17.35
C ALA A 342 25.45 0.84 -18.78
N THR A 343 24.39 0.44 -19.49
CA THR A 343 24.14 0.88 -20.87
C THR A 343 23.73 2.34 -20.91
N THR A 344 22.86 2.77 -20.00
CA THR A 344 22.43 4.18 -19.90
C THR A 344 23.61 5.07 -19.53
N ARG A 345 24.43 4.68 -18.55
CA ARG A 345 25.62 5.43 -18.16
C ARG A 345 26.56 5.62 -19.34
N ALA A 346 26.91 4.55 -20.06
CA ALA A 346 27.79 4.64 -21.21
C ALA A 346 27.22 5.54 -22.32
N GLN A 347 25.91 5.48 -22.58
CA GLN A 347 25.23 6.35 -23.55
C GLN A 347 25.26 7.82 -23.11
N VAL A 348 25.02 8.09 -21.82
CA VAL A 348 25.06 9.44 -21.24
C VAL A 348 26.48 9.99 -21.24
N GLU A 349 27.48 9.22 -20.81
CA GLU A 349 28.89 9.61 -20.83
C GLU A 349 29.33 9.98 -22.25
N LYS A 350 28.97 9.15 -23.25
CA LYS A 350 29.23 9.46 -24.67
C LYS A 350 28.56 10.75 -25.12
N TRP A 351 27.30 10.97 -24.72
CA TRP A 351 26.56 12.18 -25.08
C TRP A 351 27.16 13.43 -24.42
N VAL A 352 27.48 13.36 -23.12
CA VAL A 352 28.09 14.45 -22.35
C VAL A 352 29.46 14.82 -22.92
N ALA A 353 30.31 13.83 -23.22
CA ALA A 353 31.62 14.07 -23.85
C ALA A 353 31.49 14.80 -25.21
N GLY A 354 30.38 14.60 -25.93
CA GLY A 354 30.09 15.29 -27.19
C GLY A 354 29.61 16.74 -27.04
N VAL A 355 28.97 17.10 -25.92
CA VAL A 355 28.41 18.45 -25.70
C VAL A 355 29.23 19.32 -24.75
N ALA A 356 30.09 18.71 -23.92
CA ALA A 356 30.97 19.37 -22.97
C ALA A 356 32.39 18.76 -23.00
N PRO A 357 33.24 19.14 -23.98
CA PRO A 357 34.56 18.53 -24.19
C PRO A 357 35.54 18.71 -23.01
N SER A 358 35.27 19.68 -22.13
CA SER A 358 36.07 19.96 -20.93
C SER A 358 35.50 19.31 -19.64
N ALA A 359 34.48 18.46 -19.75
CA ALA A 359 33.92 17.70 -18.64
C ALA A 359 34.43 16.25 -18.68
N LEU A 360 35.67 16.06 -18.23
CA LEU A 360 36.19 14.78 -17.74
C LEU A 360 37.05 15.04 -16.50
#